data_AF-F4PXW6-F1
#
_entry.id   AF-F4PXW6-F1
#
_cell.length_a   1.000
_cell.length_b   1.000
_cell.length_c   1.000
_cell.angle_alpha   90.00
_cell.angle_beta   90.00
_cell.angle_gamma   90.00
#
_symmetry.space_group_name_H-M   'P 1'
#
loop_
_entity.id
_entity.type
_entity.pdbx_description
1 polymer ?
#
loop_
_entity_poly.entity_id
_entity_poly.type
_entity_poly.pdbx_seq_one_letter_code
_entity_poly.pdbx_strand_id
1 'polypeptide(L)'
;MVKKSSHGRALSQVDSQPTTEYTPTENTQPPPIQQHIQSPAHQVNMATVVKVGMLEVKTLEQENTIVGQRNTLSEQGKKIVELEVMVTDQGKSIVAQGKKIVAQGKTTIEQRNTISEQGKKIVELEVMVTDQGKSIVAQGKKIVEQRNTISEQGKKIVELEVTIDEMKVENVTQQKNMETKYDTLLSMVNGLTSKTQKLEDYNQYLTNERINIENELILGELAIQLEKAVCKDMKIKSHTFAELERANITSWDTSKAQFGLDDRVLRAVIRLKDLRLNAAHPHVINGSPITKSVIMEVAPKYSRICSVETIEKMVDLLSSFNGPSNLYQ
;
A
#
# COMPACT_ATOMS: atom_id res chain seq x y z
N MET A 1 57.25 12.47 6.88
CA MET A 1 57.98 13.36 7.82
C MET A 1 57.97 12.64 9.18
N VAL A 2 59.00 11.91 9.63
CA VAL A 2 60.39 12.32 9.99
C VAL A 2 60.32 13.44 11.04
N LYS A 3 60.81 13.36 12.29
CA LYS A 3 62.06 12.85 12.89
C LYS A 3 61.86 12.96 14.43
N LYS A 4 62.43 12.12 15.30
CA LYS A 4 63.79 12.18 15.89
C LYS A 4 63.87 10.99 16.85
N SER A 5 64.97 10.24 16.92
CA SER A 5 66.08 10.41 17.90
C SER A 5 66.61 8.97 18.09
N SER A 6 67.86 8.60 18.33
CA SER A 6 69.21 9.17 18.46
C SER A 6 70.10 7.99 18.91
N HIS A 7 71.41 8.21 18.98
CA HIS A 7 72.45 7.33 19.54
C HIS A 7 72.91 6.20 18.60
N GLY A 8 74.18 6.09 18.22
CA GLY A 8 75.39 6.41 18.98
C GLY A 8 76.18 5.11 19.08
N ARG A 9 76.90 4.76 18.00
CA ARG A 9 77.61 3.50 17.84
C ARG A 9 79.09 3.75 18.12
N ALA A 10 79.61 3.17 19.19
CA ALA A 10 81.00 3.22 19.58
C ALA A 10 81.59 1.81 19.66
N LEU A 11 82.76 1.71 19.03
CA LEU A 11 83.94 0.91 19.37
C LEU A 11 84.04 -0.58 19.02
N SER A 12 85.23 -0.83 18.44
CA SER A 12 86.09 -1.99 18.61
C SER A 12 85.82 -3.19 17.70
N GLN A 13 86.51 -3.21 16.56
CA GLN A 13 87.05 -4.44 16.00
C GLN A 13 88.49 -4.23 15.54
N VAL A 14 89.32 -5.15 16.02
CA VAL A 14 90.77 -5.25 15.92
C VAL A 14 91.11 -6.24 14.80
N ASP A 15 92.23 -5.92 14.14
CA ASP A 15 93.14 -6.74 13.35
C ASP A 15 92.74 -7.36 12.00
N SER A 16 93.61 -7.06 11.04
CA SER A 16 93.94 -7.90 9.89
C SER A 16 95.41 -7.61 9.51
N GLN A 17 96.31 -8.52 9.91
CA GLN A 17 97.38 -9.24 9.14
C GLN A 17 98.11 -8.56 7.93
N PRO A 18 99.23 -9.10 7.38
CA PRO A 18 100.19 -10.15 7.84
C PRO A 18 101.70 -9.89 7.44
N THR A 19 102.54 -10.94 7.58
CA THR A 19 103.76 -11.31 6.77
C THR A 19 105.03 -10.45 6.92
N THR A 20 106.30 -10.90 6.83
CA THR A 20 107.06 -12.16 6.55
C THR A 20 108.57 -11.86 6.78
N GLU A 21 109.45 -12.86 6.58
CA GLU A 21 110.93 -12.85 6.39
C GLU A 21 111.76 -13.31 7.61
N TYR A 22 112.32 -14.52 7.67
CA TYR A 22 113.43 -15.20 6.93
C TYR A 22 114.86 -14.62 7.14
N THR A 23 115.57 -15.19 8.14
CA THR A 23 116.96 -15.78 8.14
C THR A 23 118.21 -14.96 7.69
N PRO A 24 119.47 -15.42 7.91
CA PRO A 24 120.11 -16.24 8.97
C PRO A 24 121.51 -15.67 9.40
N THR A 25 122.38 -16.53 9.98
CA THR A 25 123.86 -16.43 10.22
C THR A 25 124.30 -15.65 11.48
N GLU A 26 125.31 -16.03 12.27
CA GLU A 26 126.32 -17.10 12.25
C GLU A 26 126.99 -17.18 13.65
N ASN A 27 127.57 -18.33 13.99
CA ASN A 27 128.88 -18.55 14.64
C ASN A 27 129.49 -17.39 15.51
N THR A 28 130.06 -17.58 16.70
CA THR A 28 131.03 -18.60 17.13
C THR A 28 131.44 -18.32 18.60
N GLN A 29 131.71 -19.39 19.36
CA GLN A 29 132.66 -19.53 20.49
C GLN A 29 132.73 -18.54 21.67
N PRO A 30 132.77 -19.08 22.91
CA PRO A 30 133.49 -18.49 24.05
C PRO A 30 134.89 -19.15 24.22
N PRO A 31 135.67 -18.81 25.27
CA PRO A 31 136.74 -17.81 25.35
C PRO A 31 138.14 -18.49 25.41
N PRO A 32 139.25 -17.81 25.78
CA PRO A 32 139.71 -18.06 27.15
C PRO A 32 140.42 -16.87 27.83
N ILE A 33 140.22 -16.79 29.14
CA ILE A 33 141.02 -15.99 30.06
C ILE A 33 142.20 -16.88 30.48
N GLN A 34 143.41 -16.51 30.07
CA GLN A 34 144.66 -17.06 30.62
C GLN A 34 144.99 -16.31 31.92
N GLN A 35 145.03 -17.03 33.04
CA GLN A 35 145.73 -16.61 34.25
C GLN A 35 147.11 -17.27 34.29
N HIS A 36 148.12 -16.44 34.50
CA HIS A 36 149.52 -16.79 34.68
C HIS A 36 149.73 -17.25 36.13
N ILE A 37 150.26 -18.46 36.34
CA ILE A 37 150.82 -18.93 37.61
C ILE A 37 152.28 -19.31 37.34
N GLN A 38 153.22 -18.75 38.11
CA GLN A 38 154.61 -19.24 38.20
C GLN A 38 154.70 -20.26 39.34
N SER A 39 155.21 -21.47 39.03
CA SER A 39 155.57 -22.51 39.99
C SER A 39 157.07 -22.54 40.26
N PRO A 40 157.50 -22.81 41.51
CA PRO A 40 158.77 -23.45 41.80
C PRO A 40 158.58 -24.98 41.90
N ALA A 41 159.61 -25.71 41.46
CA ALA A 41 159.76 -27.15 41.64
C ALA A 41 159.71 -27.53 43.12
N HIS A 42 159.27 -28.76 43.45
CA HIS A 42 160.00 -29.77 44.26
C HIS A 42 159.34 -31.13 43.98
N GLN A 43 160.18 -32.16 43.86
CA GLN A 43 159.89 -33.56 43.46
C GLN A 43 158.48 -34.07 43.85
N VAL A 44 157.70 -34.54 42.86
CA VAL A 44 156.34 -35.09 43.08
C VAL A 44 156.28 -36.58 42.72
N ASN A 45 155.70 -37.32 43.67
CA ASN A 45 155.51 -38.76 43.77
C ASN A 45 154.38 -39.27 42.84
N MET A 46 154.56 -40.43 42.20
CA MET A 46 153.66 -41.07 41.22
C MET A 46 152.21 -41.32 41.73
N ALA A 47 151.96 -41.25 43.03
CA ALA A 47 150.62 -41.42 43.62
C ALA A 47 149.64 -40.27 43.28
N THR A 48 150.13 -39.09 42.93
CA THR A 48 149.28 -37.89 42.70
C THR A 48 148.63 -37.89 41.32
N VAL A 49 149.29 -38.45 40.30
CA VAL A 49 148.80 -38.48 38.90
C VAL A 49 147.56 -39.37 38.75
N VAL A 50 147.54 -40.53 39.44
CA VAL A 50 146.38 -41.44 39.46
C VAL A 50 145.15 -40.78 40.08
N LYS A 51 145.35 -39.93 41.09
CA LYS A 51 144.27 -39.26 41.82
C LYS A 51 143.58 -38.17 40.99
N VAL A 52 144.33 -37.47 40.13
CA VAL A 52 143.79 -36.44 39.21
C VAL A 52 142.99 -37.10 38.07
N GLY A 53 143.51 -38.17 37.46
CA GLY A 53 142.77 -38.92 36.43
C GLY A 53 141.45 -39.53 36.94
N MET A 54 141.43 -39.98 38.21
CA MET A 54 140.21 -40.49 38.85
C MET A 54 139.18 -39.39 39.14
N LEU A 55 139.63 -38.15 39.35
CA LEU A 55 138.73 -37.01 39.54
C LEU A 55 138.10 -36.59 38.21
N GLU A 56 138.86 -36.54 37.11
CA GLU A 56 138.35 -36.17 35.78
C GLU A 56 137.27 -37.13 35.26
N VAL A 57 137.45 -38.45 35.44
CA VAL A 57 136.42 -39.46 35.10
C VAL A 57 135.14 -39.23 35.90
N LYS A 58 135.27 -38.89 37.18
CA LYS A 58 134.13 -38.64 38.06
C LYS A 58 133.37 -37.35 37.69
N THR A 59 134.08 -36.33 37.19
CA THR A 59 133.47 -35.11 36.67
C THR A 59 132.71 -35.36 35.37
N LEU A 60 133.25 -36.17 34.46
CA LEU A 60 132.59 -36.55 33.21
C LEU A 60 131.34 -37.42 33.45
N GLU A 61 131.38 -38.32 34.42
CA GLU A 61 130.21 -39.09 34.85
C GLU A 61 129.11 -38.20 35.44
N GLN A 62 129.49 -37.19 36.25
CA GLN A 62 128.55 -36.18 36.75
C GLN A 62 127.96 -35.33 35.63
N GLU A 63 128.77 -34.90 34.66
CA GLU A 63 128.31 -34.11 33.52
C GLU A 63 127.32 -34.89 32.64
N ASN A 64 127.59 -36.17 32.37
CA ASN A 64 126.65 -37.05 31.68
C ASN A 64 125.34 -37.25 32.45
N THR A 65 125.40 -37.32 33.78
CA THR A 65 124.20 -37.41 34.63
C THR A 65 123.38 -36.13 34.55
N ILE A 66 124.02 -34.97 34.59
CA ILE A 66 123.38 -33.66 34.46
C ILE A 66 122.75 -33.49 33.07
N VAL A 67 123.43 -33.92 32.01
CA VAL A 67 122.90 -33.92 30.64
C VAL A 67 121.70 -34.86 30.51
N GLY A 68 121.75 -36.05 31.11
CA GLY A 68 120.62 -36.99 31.15
C GLY A 68 119.41 -36.41 31.90
N GLN A 69 119.64 -35.75 33.04
CA GLN A 69 118.61 -35.04 33.79
C GLN A 69 118.02 -33.87 32.98
N ARG A 70 118.86 -33.09 32.30
CA ARG A 70 118.44 -31.97 31.44
C ARG A 70 117.56 -32.44 30.28
N ASN A 71 117.93 -33.55 29.65
CA ASN A 71 117.14 -34.15 28.57
C ASN A 71 115.78 -34.63 29.08
N THR A 72 115.76 -35.29 30.25
CA THR A 72 114.51 -35.72 30.91
C THR A 72 113.62 -34.54 31.25
N LEU A 73 114.18 -33.45 31.78
CA LEU A 73 113.44 -32.22 32.09
C LEU A 73 112.91 -31.55 30.82
N SER A 74 113.68 -31.58 29.73
CA SER A 74 113.25 -31.06 28.43
C SER A 74 112.08 -31.87 27.84
N GLU A 75 112.12 -33.20 27.93
CA GLU A 75 111.00 -34.06 27.52
C GLU A 75 109.76 -33.87 28.39
N GLN A 76 109.93 -33.70 29.71
CA GLN A 76 108.83 -33.34 30.61
C GLN A 76 108.26 -31.97 30.25
N GLY A 77 109.10 -30.99 29.94
CA GLY A 77 108.68 -29.67 29.45
C GLY A 77 107.85 -29.75 28.17
N LYS A 78 108.27 -30.59 27.20
CA LYS A 78 107.49 -30.84 25.97
C LYS A 78 106.12 -31.45 26.28
N LYS A 79 106.06 -32.46 27.16
CA LYS A 79 104.80 -33.08 27.58
C LYS A 79 103.87 -32.10 28.29
N ILE A 80 104.40 -31.19 29.11
CA ILE A 80 103.61 -30.13 29.76
C ILE A 80 102.99 -29.22 28.70
N VAL A 81 103.78 -28.77 27.71
CA VAL A 81 103.27 -27.93 26.62
C VAL A 81 102.18 -28.66 25.81
N GLU A 82 102.36 -29.94 25.51
CA GLU A 82 101.33 -30.75 24.83
C GLU A 82 100.03 -30.86 25.64
N LEU A 83 100.14 -31.06 26.96
CA LEU A 83 98.99 -31.08 27.87
C LEU A 83 98.29 -29.72 27.94
N GLU A 84 99.04 -28.61 28.00
CA GLU A 84 98.50 -27.25 27.98
C GLU A 84 97.73 -26.96 26.68
N VAL A 85 98.25 -27.40 25.53
CA VAL A 85 97.56 -27.29 24.24
C VAL A 85 96.26 -28.09 24.26
N MET A 86 96.30 -29.33 24.76
CA MET A 86 95.11 -30.19 24.85
C MET A 86 94.03 -29.60 25.77
N VAL A 87 94.41 -29.09 26.94
CA VAL A 87 93.50 -28.41 27.88
C VAL A 87 92.91 -27.16 27.23
N THR A 88 93.72 -26.38 26.51
CA THR A 88 93.28 -25.19 25.79
C THR A 88 92.25 -25.54 24.72
N ASP A 89 92.49 -26.58 23.93
CA ASP A 89 91.58 -27.02 22.87
C ASP A 89 90.30 -27.64 23.41
N GLN A 90 90.36 -28.38 24.52
CA GLN A 90 89.18 -28.81 25.26
C GLN A 90 88.38 -27.60 25.78
N GLY A 91 89.04 -26.58 26.33
CA GLY A 91 88.42 -25.33 26.74
C GLY A 91 87.69 -24.63 25.59
N LYS A 92 88.31 -24.52 24.42
CA LYS A 92 87.68 -23.98 23.20
C LYS A 92 86.45 -24.80 22.78
N SER A 93 86.54 -26.13 22.84
CA SER A 93 85.43 -27.04 22.51
C SER A 93 84.24 -26.87 23.46
N ILE A 94 84.50 -26.78 24.77
CA ILE A 94 83.46 -26.51 25.79
C ILE A 94 82.78 -25.16 25.52
N VAL A 95 83.55 -24.10 25.22
CA VAL A 95 82.99 -22.80 24.88
C VAL A 95 82.12 -22.86 23.61
N ALA A 96 82.55 -23.60 22.58
CA ALA A 96 81.78 -23.78 21.36
C ALA A 96 80.47 -24.55 21.61
N GLN A 97 80.51 -25.60 22.43
CA GLN A 97 79.31 -26.33 22.85
C GLN A 97 78.37 -25.44 23.67
N GLY A 98 78.89 -24.66 24.62
CA GLY A 98 78.11 -23.70 25.38
C GLY A 98 77.40 -22.68 24.49
N LYS A 99 78.08 -22.15 23.46
CA LYS A 99 77.46 -21.27 22.46
C LYS A 99 76.33 -21.96 21.68
N LYS A 100 76.49 -23.23 21.29
CA LYS A 100 75.44 -24.01 20.62
C LYS A 100 74.22 -24.23 21.52
N ILE A 101 74.43 -24.57 22.79
CA ILE A 101 73.35 -24.75 23.78
C ILE A 101 72.57 -23.45 23.96
N VAL A 102 73.27 -22.31 24.10
CA VAL A 102 72.63 -20.99 24.20
C VAL A 102 71.81 -20.66 22.94
N ALA A 103 72.35 -20.95 21.75
CA ALA A 103 71.63 -20.73 20.50
C ALA A 103 70.36 -21.59 20.40
N GLN A 104 70.44 -22.88 20.73
CA GLN A 104 69.28 -23.77 20.79
C GLN A 104 68.25 -23.29 21.82
N GLY A 105 68.70 -22.85 23.00
CA GLY A 105 67.82 -22.28 24.02
C GLY A 105 67.05 -21.06 23.51
N LYS A 106 67.69 -20.16 22.76
CA LYS A 106 67.03 -19.02 22.11
C LYS A 106 65.96 -19.46 21.10
N THR A 107 66.29 -20.43 20.23
CA THR A 107 65.34 -20.96 19.25
C THR A 107 64.12 -21.61 19.93
N THR A 108 64.32 -22.38 21.00
CA THR A 108 63.22 -22.97 21.77
C THR A 108 62.31 -21.90 22.39
N ILE A 109 62.88 -20.79 22.88
CA ILE A 109 62.11 -19.66 23.41
C ILE A 109 61.28 -19.01 22.30
N GLU A 110 61.85 -18.76 21.12
CA GLU A 110 61.11 -18.21 19.97
C GLU A 110 59.98 -19.13 19.51
N GLN A 111 60.22 -20.44 19.44
CA GLN A 111 59.18 -21.42 19.12
C GLN A 111 58.06 -21.41 20.14
N ARG A 112 58.40 -21.38 21.44
CA ARG A 112 57.41 -21.29 22.53
C ARG A 112 56.57 -20.01 22.42
N ASN A 113 57.19 -18.87 22.13
CA ASN A 113 56.50 -17.61 21.95
C ASN A 113 55.55 -17.67 20.73
N THR A 114 56.01 -18.26 19.62
CA THR A 114 55.19 -18.46 18.42
C THR A 114 53.96 -19.33 18.69
N ILE A 115 54.14 -20.46 19.40
CA ILE A 115 53.05 -21.34 19.82
C ILE A 115 52.06 -20.60 20.74
N SER A 116 52.57 -19.80 21.68
CA SER A 116 51.71 -18.99 22.56
C SER A 116 50.89 -17.96 21.78
N GLU A 117 51.49 -17.29 20.80
CA GLU A 117 50.80 -16.33 19.93
C GLU A 117 49.72 -17.00 19.07
N GLN A 118 50.02 -18.19 18.53
CA GLN A 118 49.04 -19.00 17.79
C GLN A 118 47.90 -19.45 18.69
N GLY A 119 48.19 -19.88 19.92
CA GLY A 119 47.18 -20.24 20.92
C GLY A 119 46.20 -19.09 21.21
N LYS A 120 46.71 -17.85 21.36
CA LYS A 120 45.85 -16.66 21.52
C LYS A 120 44.95 -16.44 20.31
N LYS A 121 45.49 -16.55 19.09
CA LYS A 121 44.70 -16.42 17.85
C LYS A 121 43.61 -17.47 17.73
N ILE A 122 43.87 -18.72 18.15
CA ILE A 122 42.86 -19.78 18.16
C ILE A 122 41.71 -19.40 19.10
N VAL A 123 42.02 -18.94 20.32
CA VAL A 123 40.99 -18.50 21.28
C VAL A 123 40.17 -17.33 20.72
N GLU A 124 40.81 -16.35 20.07
CA GLU A 124 40.10 -15.24 19.43
C GLU A 124 39.15 -15.72 18.31
N LEU A 125 39.58 -16.69 17.50
CA LEU A 125 38.75 -17.30 16.46
C LEU A 125 37.58 -18.10 17.05
N GLU A 126 37.79 -18.86 18.12
CA GLU A 126 36.72 -19.60 18.81
C GLU A 126 35.64 -18.66 19.36
N VAL A 127 36.04 -17.52 19.93
CA VAL A 127 35.11 -16.47 20.39
C VAL A 127 34.31 -15.93 19.19
N MET A 128 34.99 -15.60 18.09
CA MET A 128 34.33 -15.09 16.89
C MET A 128 33.32 -16.07 16.30
N VAL A 129 33.67 -17.35 16.18
CA VAL A 129 32.78 -18.41 15.70
C VAL A 129 31.58 -18.57 16.63
N THR A 130 31.81 -18.53 17.95
CA THR A 130 30.74 -18.62 18.95
C THR A 130 29.76 -17.45 18.82
N ASP A 131 30.26 -16.23 18.66
CA ASP A 131 29.42 -15.04 18.53
C ASP A 131 28.66 -15.01 17.19
N GLN A 132 29.28 -15.47 16.10
CA GLN A 132 28.57 -15.71 14.83
C GLN A 132 27.46 -16.75 14.99
N GLY A 133 27.72 -17.86 15.69
CA GLY A 133 26.72 -18.87 16.00
C GLY A 133 25.52 -18.30 16.77
N LYS A 134 25.77 -17.48 17.80
CA LYS A 134 24.69 -16.77 18.53
C LYS A 134 23.88 -15.84 17.61
N SER A 135 24.57 -15.10 16.74
CA SER A 135 23.93 -14.20 15.78
C SER A 135 23.01 -14.95 14.80
N ILE A 136 23.47 -16.07 14.25
CA ILE A 136 22.67 -16.94 13.36
C ILE A 136 21.43 -17.46 14.08
N VAL A 137 21.57 -17.92 15.32
CA VAL A 137 20.42 -18.39 16.13
C VAL A 137 19.41 -17.26 16.37
N ALA A 138 19.88 -16.05 16.69
CA ALA A 138 19.01 -14.89 16.88
C ALA A 138 18.26 -14.51 15.60
N GLN A 139 18.94 -14.52 14.45
CA GLN A 139 18.30 -14.30 13.15
C GLN A 139 17.28 -15.38 12.82
N GLY A 140 17.60 -16.65 13.09
CA GLY A 140 16.67 -17.77 12.92
C GLY A 140 15.38 -17.60 13.72
N LYS A 141 15.48 -17.16 14.99
CA LYS A 141 14.30 -16.85 15.82
C LYS A 141 13.45 -15.74 15.21
N LYS A 142 14.07 -14.65 14.75
CA LYS A 142 13.37 -13.54 14.10
C LYS A 142 12.64 -13.96 12.83
N ILE A 143 13.24 -14.83 12.02
CA ILE A 143 12.61 -15.38 10.81
C ILE A 143 11.37 -16.21 11.19
N VAL A 144 11.45 -17.04 12.23
CA VAL A 144 10.31 -17.83 12.72
C VAL A 144 9.18 -16.92 13.22
N GLU A 145 9.49 -15.88 13.98
CA GLU A 145 8.50 -14.89 14.43
C GLU A 145 7.81 -14.20 13.24
N GLN A 146 8.59 -13.73 12.26
CA GLN A 146 8.04 -13.12 11.05
C GLN A 146 7.14 -14.08 10.27
N ARG A 147 7.54 -15.36 10.13
CA ARG A 147 6.72 -16.39 9.49
C ARG A 147 5.39 -16.58 10.21
N ASN A 148 5.40 -16.60 11.54
CA ASN A 148 4.18 -16.71 12.33
C ASN A 148 3.27 -15.50 12.12
N THR A 149 3.83 -14.27 12.12
CA THR A 149 3.06 -13.05 11.81
C THR A 149 2.43 -13.09 10.43
N ILE A 150 3.18 -13.52 9.39
CA ILE A 150 2.66 -13.66 8.02
C ILE A 150 1.54 -14.69 7.97
N SER A 151 1.68 -15.81 8.66
CA SER A 151 0.65 -16.85 8.75
C SER A 151 -0.63 -16.33 9.40
N GLU A 152 -0.51 -15.60 10.51
CA GLU A 152 -1.64 -14.95 11.20
C GLU A 152 -2.35 -13.93 10.29
N GLN A 153 -1.59 -13.12 9.55
CA GLN A 153 -2.14 -12.18 8.58
C GLN A 153 -2.83 -12.89 7.43
N GLY A 154 -2.27 -13.99 6.92
CA GLY A 154 -2.88 -14.82 5.90
C GLY A 154 -4.24 -15.36 6.32
N LYS A 155 -4.37 -15.84 7.56
CA LYS A 155 -5.67 -16.28 8.12
C LYS A 155 -6.70 -15.15 8.15
N LYS A 156 -6.29 -13.96 8.61
CA LYS A 156 -7.18 -12.78 8.64
C LYS A 156 -7.63 -12.36 7.24
N ILE A 157 -6.75 -12.45 6.24
CA ILE A 157 -7.11 -12.17 4.85
C ILE A 157 -8.20 -13.14 4.38
N VAL A 158 -8.04 -14.44 4.63
CA VAL A 158 -9.05 -15.44 4.26
C VAL A 158 -10.39 -15.19 4.98
N GLU A 159 -10.37 -14.86 6.27
CA GLU A 159 -11.59 -14.50 7.01
C GLU A 159 -12.29 -13.25 6.43
N LEU A 160 -11.50 -12.24 6.03
CA LEU A 160 -12.02 -11.05 5.38
C LEU A 160 -12.59 -11.36 4.00
N GLU A 161 -11.95 -12.22 3.21
CA GLU A 161 -12.45 -12.66 1.90
C GLU A 161 -13.81 -13.34 2.03
N VAL A 162 -13.96 -14.27 2.99
CA VAL A 162 -15.25 -14.94 3.28
C VAL A 162 -16.32 -13.92 3.66
N THR A 163 -15.99 -12.98 4.56
CA THR A 163 -16.92 -11.93 4.99
C THR A 163 -17.36 -11.06 3.82
N ILE A 164 -16.42 -10.67 2.94
CA ILE A 164 -16.71 -9.87 1.75
C ILE A 164 -17.65 -10.63 0.80
N ASP A 165 -17.42 -11.92 0.60
CA ASP A 165 -18.26 -12.73 -0.29
C ASP A 165 -19.68 -12.93 0.28
N GLU A 166 -19.82 -13.14 1.59
CA GLU A 166 -21.12 -13.13 2.28
C GLU A 166 -21.85 -11.79 2.09
N MET A 167 -21.16 -10.66 2.31
CA MET A 167 -21.73 -9.33 2.10
C MET A 167 -22.15 -9.08 0.65
N LYS A 168 -21.42 -9.59 -0.34
CA LYS A 168 -21.81 -9.49 -1.76
C LYS A 168 -23.11 -10.23 -2.02
N VAL A 169 -23.23 -11.48 -1.53
CA VAL A 169 -24.44 -12.30 -1.69
C VAL A 169 -25.64 -11.62 -1.04
N GLU A 170 -25.46 -11.07 0.17
CA GLU A 170 -26.52 -10.35 0.87
C GLU A 170 -26.95 -9.09 0.10
N ASN A 171 -26.01 -8.26 -0.36
CA ASN A 171 -26.32 -7.06 -1.15
C ASN A 171 -27.07 -7.38 -2.45
N VAL A 172 -26.65 -8.42 -3.19
CA VAL A 172 -27.36 -8.86 -4.40
C VAL A 172 -28.78 -9.32 -4.07
N THR A 173 -28.97 -10.03 -2.96
CA THR A 173 -30.29 -10.48 -2.50
C THR A 173 -31.19 -9.31 -2.13
N GLN A 174 -30.67 -8.33 -1.39
CA GLN A 174 -31.39 -7.11 -1.03
C GLN A 174 -31.79 -6.30 -2.27
N GLN A 175 -30.87 -6.17 -3.24
CA GLN A 175 -31.15 -5.49 -4.51
C GLN A 175 -32.30 -6.16 -5.26
N LYS A 176 -32.25 -7.49 -5.45
CA LYS A 176 -33.31 -8.24 -6.15
C LYS A 176 -34.68 -8.13 -5.46
N ASN A 177 -34.69 -8.10 -4.13
CA ASN A 177 -35.91 -7.85 -3.35
C ASN A 177 -36.47 -6.44 -3.59
N MET A 178 -35.60 -5.43 -3.71
CA MET A 178 -36.01 -4.06 -4.01
C MET A 178 -36.53 -3.93 -5.45
N GLU A 179 -35.91 -4.58 -6.42
CA GLU A 179 -36.39 -4.64 -7.82
C GLU A 179 -37.80 -5.26 -7.87
N THR A 180 -38.01 -6.39 -7.19
CA THR A 180 -39.33 -7.04 -7.14
C THR A 180 -40.41 -6.15 -6.50
N LYS A 181 -40.06 -5.41 -5.44
CA LYS A 181 -40.96 -4.44 -4.82
C LYS A 181 -41.30 -3.29 -5.76
N TYR A 182 -40.30 -2.80 -6.51
CA TYR A 182 -40.49 -1.74 -7.50
C TYR A 182 -41.42 -2.19 -8.63
N ASP A 183 -41.23 -3.38 -9.18
CA ASP A 183 -42.11 -3.93 -10.22
C ASP A 183 -43.55 -4.09 -9.73
N THR A 184 -43.72 -4.53 -8.49
CA THR A 184 -45.05 -4.64 -7.86
C THR A 184 -45.71 -3.27 -7.73
N LEU A 185 -44.96 -2.26 -7.26
CA LEU A 185 -45.43 -0.88 -7.16
C LEU A 185 -45.78 -0.30 -8.54
N LEU A 186 -44.95 -0.55 -9.55
CA LEU A 186 -45.20 -0.09 -10.91
C LEU A 186 -46.49 -0.70 -11.48
N SER A 187 -46.73 -2.00 -11.24
CA SER A 187 -47.99 -2.65 -11.62
C SER A 187 -49.20 -2.05 -10.90
N MET A 188 -49.07 -1.71 -9.61
CA MET A 188 -50.14 -1.04 -8.87
C MET A 188 -50.43 0.35 -9.42
N VAL A 189 -49.40 1.14 -9.71
CA VAL A 189 -49.52 2.49 -10.30
C VAL A 189 -50.20 2.41 -11.65
N ASN A 190 -49.77 1.51 -12.54
CA ASN A 190 -50.40 1.32 -13.85
C ASN A 190 -51.88 0.91 -13.73
N GLY A 191 -52.19 0.06 -12.75
CA GLY A 191 -53.57 -0.32 -12.42
C GLY A 191 -54.41 0.86 -11.93
N LEU A 192 -53.85 1.73 -11.09
CA LEU A 192 -54.52 2.95 -10.64
C LEU A 192 -54.71 3.95 -11.79
N THR A 193 -53.70 4.17 -12.62
CA THR A 193 -53.80 5.03 -13.81
C THR A 193 -54.93 4.57 -14.74
N SER A 194 -55.05 3.26 -14.97
CA SER A 194 -56.13 2.70 -15.78
C SER A 194 -57.52 2.92 -15.16
N LYS A 195 -57.63 2.85 -13.82
CA LYS A 195 -58.89 3.14 -13.12
C LYS A 195 -59.24 4.63 -13.18
N THR A 196 -58.25 5.51 -13.00
CA THR A 196 -58.43 6.96 -13.12
C THR A 196 -58.92 7.32 -14.52
N GLN A 197 -58.34 6.74 -15.57
CA GLN A 197 -58.79 7.01 -16.94
C GLN A 197 -60.25 6.60 -17.15
N LYS A 198 -60.65 5.42 -16.67
CA LYS A 198 -62.05 4.97 -16.76
C LYS A 198 -63.02 5.90 -16.02
N LEU A 199 -62.61 6.44 -14.89
CA LEU A 199 -63.42 7.43 -14.15
C LEU A 199 -63.53 8.75 -14.90
N GLU A 200 -62.44 9.20 -15.53
CA GLU A 200 -62.44 10.41 -16.36
C GLU A 200 -63.39 10.25 -17.56
N ASP A 201 -63.31 9.12 -18.25
CA ASP A 201 -64.20 8.79 -19.36
C ASP A 201 -65.68 8.80 -18.91
N TYR A 202 -65.96 8.25 -17.72
CA TYR A 202 -67.31 8.22 -17.15
C TYR A 202 -67.80 9.60 -16.73
N ASN A 203 -66.95 10.43 -16.13
CA ASN A 203 -67.28 11.81 -15.78
C ASN A 203 -67.56 12.64 -17.04
N GLN A 204 -66.79 12.43 -18.11
CA GLN A 204 -67.04 13.08 -19.39
C GLN A 204 -68.39 12.66 -19.98
N TYR A 205 -68.71 11.37 -19.92
CA TYR A 205 -70.03 10.86 -20.31
C TYR A 205 -71.16 11.51 -19.51
N LEU A 206 -71.08 11.52 -18.18
CA LEU A 206 -72.09 12.14 -17.33
C LEU A 206 -72.22 13.65 -17.56
N THR A 207 -71.10 14.34 -17.83
CA THR A 207 -71.11 15.77 -18.16
C THR A 207 -71.85 16.02 -19.47
N ASN A 208 -71.62 15.18 -20.48
CA ASN A 208 -72.33 15.27 -21.77
C ASN A 208 -73.83 14.99 -21.59
N GLU A 209 -74.20 13.98 -20.82
CA GLU A 209 -75.60 13.67 -20.50
C GLU A 209 -76.28 14.81 -19.74
N ARG A 210 -75.61 15.38 -18.73
CA ARG A 210 -76.11 16.55 -18.00
C ARG A 210 -76.35 17.72 -18.96
N ILE A 211 -75.39 18.04 -19.84
CA ILE A 211 -75.55 19.12 -20.83
C ILE A 211 -76.72 18.83 -21.77
N ASN A 212 -76.90 17.58 -22.20
CA ASN A 212 -78.03 17.21 -23.06
C ASN A 212 -79.38 17.43 -22.35
N ILE A 213 -79.50 17.01 -21.09
CA ILE A 213 -80.71 17.24 -20.29
C ILE A 213 -80.94 18.75 -20.07
N GLU A 214 -79.91 19.52 -19.72
CA GLU A 214 -80.03 20.97 -19.54
C GLU A 214 -80.54 21.66 -20.81
N ASN A 215 -80.02 21.26 -21.97
CA ASN A 215 -80.44 21.77 -23.26
C ASN A 215 -81.90 21.40 -23.61
N GLU A 216 -82.32 20.16 -23.34
CA GLU A 216 -83.71 19.73 -23.50
C GLU A 216 -84.66 20.56 -22.63
N LEU A 217 -84.26 20.83 -21.39
CA LEU A 217 -85.04 21.66 -20.46
C LEU A 217 -85.15 23.12 -20.90
N ILE A 218 -84.10 23.72 -21.48
CA ILE A 218 -84.14 25.09 -22.05
C ILE A 218 -85.24 25.18 -23.11
N LEU A 219 -85.22 24.27 -24.08
CA LEU A 219 -86.14 24.33 -25.22
C LEU A 219 -87.57 23.97 -24.80
N GLY A 220 -87.74 23.03 -23.87
CA GLY A 220 -89.05 22.73 -23.28
C GLY A 220 -89.63 23.90 -22.50
N GLU A 221 -88.82 24.63 -21.72
CA GLU A 221 -89.26 25.82 -21.00
C GLU A 221 -89.62 26.96 -21.97
N LEU A 222 -88.84 27.18 -23.04
CA LEU A 222 -89.20 28.13 -24.11
C LEU A 222 -90.59 27.83 -24.68
N ALA A 223 -90.86 26.57 -25.01
CA ALA A 223 -92.14 26.15 -25.59
C ALA A 223 -93.32 26.40 -24.65
N ILE A 224 -93.18 26.08 -23.36
CA ILE A 224 -94.23 26.33 -22.36
C ILE A 224 -94.47 27.83 -22.15
N GLN A 225 -93.42 28.62 -22.09
CA GLN A 225 -93.56 30.06 -21.87
C GLN A 225 -94.23 30.75 -23.05
N LEU A 226 -93.92 30.32 -24.27
CA LEU A 226 -94.63 30.78 -25.47
C LEU A 226 -96.11 30.38 -25.44
N GLU A 227 -96.43 29.12 -25.11
CA GLU A 227 -97.82 28.65 -24.97
C GLU A 227 -98.58 29.47 -23.92
N LYS A 228 -97.97 29.71 -22.75
CA LYS A 228 -98.56 30.53 -21.67
C LYS A 228 -98.77 31.97 -22.08
N ALA A 229 -97.79 32.60 -22.75
CA ALA A 229 -97.86 33.98 -23.18
C ALA A 229 -99.01 34.20 -24.17
N VAL A 230 -99.11 33.33 -25.18
CA VAL A 230 -100.19 33.38 -26.18
C VAL A 230 -101.55 33.11 -25.53
N CYS A 231 -101.69 32.08 -24.69
CA CYS A 231 -102.96 31.80 -24.01
C CYS A 231 -103.40 32.94 -23.08
N LYS A 232 -102.45 33.59 -22.39
CA LYS A 232 -102.70 34.77 -21.54
C LYS A 232 -103.22 35.95 -22.36
N ASP A 233 -102.60 36.25 -23.51
CA ASP A 233 -103.03 37.35 -24.39
C ASP A 233 -104.43 37.10 -24.97
N MET A 234 -104.70 35.86 -25.38
CA MET A 234 -106.02 35.42 -25.83
C MET A 234 -107.09 35.38 -24.73
N LYS A 235 -106.71 35.61 -23.45
CA LYS A 235 -107.57 35.48 -22.26
C LYS A 235 -108.20 34.09 -22.13
N ILE A 236 -107.53 33.06 -22.64
CA ILE A 236 -107.98 31.68 -22.53
C ILE A 236 -107.43 31.07 -21.25
N LYS A 237 -108.32 30.65 -20.36
CA LYS A 237 -107.92 29.95 -19.13
C LYS A 237 -107.70 28.47 -19.44
N SER A 238 -106.50 27.98 -19.12
CA SER A 238 -106.20 26.54 -18.98
C SER A 238 -106.36 25.68 -20.24
N HIS A 239 -106.04 26.21 -21.43
CA HIS A 239 -105.94 25.39 -22.63
C HIS A 239 -104.48 25.33 -23.11
N THR A 240 -104.03 24.14 -23.51
CA THR A 240 -102.79 23.93 -24.25
C THR A 240 -103.01 24.16 -25.75
N PHE A 241 -101.94 24.44 -26.51
CA PHE A 241 -102.03 24.54 -27.97
C PHE A 241 -102.64 23.29 -28.61
N ALA A 242 -102.32 22.10 -28.09
CA ALA A 242 -102.89 20.84 -28.56
C ALA A 242 -104.41 20.71 -28.27
N GLU A 243 -104.90 21.31 -27.19
CA GLU A 243 -106.34 21.35 -26.88
C GLU A 243 -107.07 22.41 -27.71
N LEU A 244 -106.45 23.56 -27.94
CA LEU A 244 -106.98 24.61 -28.81
C LEU A 244 -107.11 24.13 -30.26
N GLU A 245 -106.12 23.38 -30.74
CA GLU A 245 -106.14 22.77 -32.07
C GLU A 245 -107.21 21.69 -32.20
N ARG A 246 -107.45 20.90 -31.14
CA ARG A 246 -108.53 19.89 -31.13
C ARG A 246 -109.92 20.49 -30.99
N ALA A 247 -110.06 21.61 -30.28
CA ALA A 247 -111.36 22.23 -30.00
C ALA A 247 -111.92 23.05 -31.17
N ASN A 248 -111.15 23.24 -32.25
CA ASN A 248 -111.55 23.95 -33.47
C ASN A 248 -112.22 25.32 -33.20
N ILE A 249 -111.64 26.07 -32.27
CA ILE A 249 -112.18 27.35 -31.80
C ILE A 249 -111.89 28.41 -32.87
N THR A 250 -112.91 29.08 -33.42
CA THR A 250 -112.73 30.10 -34.48
C THR A 250 -111.86 31.29 -34.06
N SER A 251 -111.81 31.60 -32.76
CA SER A 251 -110.88 32.59 -32.22
C SER A 251 -109.41 32.13 -32.24
N TRP A 252 -109.15 30.82 -32.22
CA TRP A 252 -107.79 30.26 -32.33
C TRP A 252 -107.19 30.46 -33.72
N ASP A 253 -107.97 30.26 -34.79
CA ASP A 253 -107.49 30.50 -36.16
C ASP A 253 -107.19 31.98 -36.41
N THR A 254 -108.02 32.86 -35.85
CA THR A 254 -107.79 34.32 -35.91
C THR A 254 -106.51 34.71 -35.16
N SER A 255 -106.27 34.14 -33.97
CA SER A 255 -105.06 34.40 -33.20
C SER A 255 -103.81 33.77 -33.82
N LYS A 256 -103.88 32.60 -34.44
CA LYS A 256 -102.75 32.02 -35.18
C LYS A 256 -102.27 32.96 -36.29
N ALA A 257 -103.22 33.53 -37.05
CA ALA A 257 -102.92 34.51 -38.08
C ALA A 257 -102.36 35.82 -37.49
N GLN A 258 -102.92 36.30 -36.37
CA GLN A 258 -102.49 37.52 -35.68
C GLN A 258 -101.04 37.43 -35.18
N PHE A 259 -100.65 36.29 -34.59
CA PHE A 259 -99.32 36.10 -34.00
C PHE A 259 -98.33 35.44 -34.95
N GLY A 260 -98.70 35.17 -36.22
CA GLY A 260 -97.84 34.47 -37.17
C GLY A 260 -97.45 33.05 -36.71
N LEU A 261 -98.30 32.40 -35.92
CA LEU A 261 -98.12 31.02 -35.46
C LEU A 261 -98.43 30.06 -36.61
N ASP A 262 -97.44 29.87 -37.47
CA ASP A 262 -97.55 28.86 -38.52
C ASP A 262 -97.55 27.44 -37.94
N ASP A 263 -97.95 26.48 -38.77
CA ASP A 263 -98.03 25.06 -38.44
C ASP A 263 -96.65 24.45 -38.07
N ARG A 264 -95.54 25.12 -38.41
CA ARG A 264 -94.19 24.68 -37.99
C ARG A 264 -93.90 25.11 -36.55
N VAL A 265 -94.21 26.35 -36.19
CA VAL A 265 -94.09 26.87 -34.82
C VAL A 265 -95.00 26.11 -33.87
N LEU A 266 -96.24 25.84 -34.28
CA LEU A 266 -97.20 25.09 -33.47
C LEU A 266 -96.73 23.67 -33.16
N ARG A 267 -96.30 22.93 -34.20
CA ARG A 267 -95.73 21.59 -34.03
C ARG A 267 -94.43 21.60 -33.23
N ALA A 268 -93.60 22.63 -33.38
CA ALA A 268 -92.39 22.80 -32.59
C ALA A 268 -92.69 23.00 -31.10
N VAL A 269 -93.65 23.87 -30.76
CA VAL A 269 -94.09 24.08 -29.37
C VAL A 269 -94.61 22.78 -28.77
N ILE A 270 -95.46 22.05 -29.48
CA ILE A 270 -96.00 20.77 -28.99
C ILE A 270 -94.87 19.76 -28.74
N ARG A 271 -93.96 19.57 -29.70
CA ARG A 271 -92.85 18.60 -29.58
C ARG A 271 -91.80 18.97 -28.55
N LEU A 272 -91.46 20.25 -28.44
CA LEU A 272 -90.47 20.74 -27.48
C LEU A 272 -91.04 20.72 -26.06
N LYS A 273 -92.35 20.92 -25.88
CA LYS A 273 -92.99 20.83 -24.57
C LYS A 273 -92.83 19.45 -23.92
N ASP A 274 -92.82 18.39 -24.71
CA ASP A 274 -92.61 17.02 -24.24
C ASP A 274 -91.18 16.78 -23.71
N LEU A 275 -90.21 17.66 -24.03
CA LEU A 275 -88.83 17.59 -23.51
C LEU A 275 -88.71 18.13 -22.08
N ARG A 276 -89.75 18.80 -21.57
CA ARG A 276 -89.73 19.36 -20.24
C ARG A 276 -90.07 18.30 -19.20
N LEU A 277 -89.19 18.07 -18.25
CA LEU A 277 -89.53 17.28 -17.07
C LEU A 277 -90.55 18.05 -16.22
N ASN A 278 -91.67 17.41 -15.86
CA ASN A 278 -92.82 18.02 -15.16
C ASN A 278 -92.48 18.78 -13.85
N ALA A 279 -91.28 18.60 -13.29
CA ALA A 279 -90.82 19.24 -12.05
C ALA A 279 -89.67 20.26 -12.23
N ALA A 280 -89.16 20.48 -13.45
CA ALA A 280 -88.01 21.36 -13.71
C ALA A 280 -88.46 22.69 -14.36
N HIS A 281 -88.12 23.80 -13.72
CA HIS A 281 -88.35 25.17 -14.20
C HIS A 281 -87.01 25.91 -14.23
N PRO A 282 -86.15 25.68 -15.23
CA PRO A 282 -84.90 26.42 -15.30
C PRO A 282 -85.21 27.87 -15.70
N HIS A 283 -85.34 28.77 -14.74
CA HIS A 283 -85.26 30.21 -15.00
C HIS A 283 -83.79 30.66 -15.09
N VAL A 284 -82.89 29.80 -14.61
CA VAL A 284 -81.46 30.04 -14.46
C VAL A 284 -80.72 28.75 -14.78
N ILE A 285 -79.63 28.82 -15.55
CA ILE A 285 -78.74 27.71 -15.85
C ILE A 285 -77.33 28.11 -15.46
N ASN A 286 -76.68 27.28 -14.64
CA ASN A 286 -75.37 27.59 -14.06
C ASN A 286 -75.30 28.98 -13.40
N GLY A 287 -76.38 29.41 -12.74
CA GLY A 287 -76.46 30.73 -12.09
C GLY A 287 -76.74 31.91 -13.02
N SER A 288 -76.88 31.70 -14.33
CA SER A 288 -77.19 32.74 -15.32
C SER A 288 -78.62 32.65 -15.87
N PRO A 289 -79.33 33.78 -16.09
CA PRO A 289 -80.64 33.77 -16.73
C PRO A 289 -80.60 33.16 -18.14
N ILE A 290 -81.68 32.47 -18.55
CA ILE A 290 -81.81 32.01 -19.92
C ILE A 290 -82.07 33.23 -20.84
N THR A 291 -81.13 33.51 -21.74
CA THR A 291 -81.20 34.61 -22.71
C THR A 291 -81.41 34.08 -24.13
N LYS A 292 -81.77 34.96 -25.08
CA LYS A 292 -81.84 34.62 -26.52
C LYS A 292 -80.53 33.99 -27.00
N SER A 293 -79.39 34.51 -26.56
CA SER A 293 -78.07 33.96 -26.91
C SER A 293 -77.91 32.50 -26.49
N VAL A 294 -78.31 32.16 -25.25
CA VAL A 294 -78.23 30.79 -24.71
C VAL A 294 -79.15 29.85 -25.51
N ILE A 295 -80.36 30.28 -25.84
CA ILE A 295 -81.30 29.48 -26.63
C ILE A 295 -80.76 29.22 -28.04
N MET A 296 -80.19 30.25 -28.67
CA MET A 296 -79.63 30.12 -30.03
C MET A 296 -78.35 29.29 -30.09
N GLU A 297 -77.59 29.21 -28.99
CA GLU A 297 -76.46 28.28 -28.87
C GLU A 297 -76.91 26.80 -28.80
N VAL A 298 -78.08 26.57 -28.18
CA VAL A 298 -78.65 25.22 -28.00
C VAL A 298 -79.42 24.75 -29.24
N ALA A 299 -80.10 25.65 -29.94
CA ALA A 299 -80.99 25.35 -31.06
C ALA A 299 -80.40 24.40 -32.13
N PRO A 300 -79.14 24.53 -32.59
CA PRO A 300 -78.58 23.65 -33.61
C PRO A 300 -78.52 22.17 -33.20
N LYS A 301 -78.37 21.89 -31.89
CA LYS A 301 -78.28 20.53 -31.33
C LYS A 301 -79.59 19.74 -31.45
N TYR A 302 -80.71 20.44 -31.67
CA TYR A 302 -82.06 19.86 -31.76
C TYR A 302 -82.70 20.03 -33.14
N SER A 303 -81.87 20.20 -34.18
CA SER A 303 -82.30 20.29 -35.58
C SER A 303 -83.19 19.13 -36.05
N ARG A 304 -83.12 17.97 -35.37
CA ARG A 304 -84.01 16.82 -35.60
C ARG A 304 -85.45 17.04 -35.13
N ILE A 305 -85.66 17.89 -34.13
CA ILE A 305 -86.98 18.16 -33.54
C ILE A 305 -87.60 19.40 -34.18
N CYS A 306 -86.80 20.47 -34.36
CA CYS A 306 -87.25 21.76 -34.85
C CYS A 306 -86.10 22.49 -35.59
N SER A 307 -86.41 23.29 -36.61
CA SER A 307 -85.40 24.09 -37.31
C SER A 307 -84.93 25.26 -36.44
N VAL A 308 -83.67 25.68 -36.58
CA VAL A 308 -83.12 26.84 -35.86
C VAL A 308 -83.94 28.11 -36.17
N GLU A 309 -84.36 28.29 -37.43
CA GLU A 309 -85.23 29.39 -37.86
C GLU A 309 -86.58 29.39 -37.11
N THR A 310 -87.15 28.21 -36.88
CA THR A 310 -88.41 28.09 -36.13
C THR A 310 -88.21 28.40 -34.65
N ILE A 311 -87.09 27.96 -34.04
CA ILE A 311 -86.75 28.31 -32.65
C ILE A 311 -86.52 29.82 -32.52
N GLU A 312 -85.83 30.45 -33.48
CA GLU A 312 -85.63 31.90 -33.51
C GLU A 312 -86.97 32.65 -33.56
N LYS A 313 -87.89 32.21 -34.42
CA LYS A 313 -89.26 32.76 -34.46
C LYS A 313 -89.99 32.60 -33.12
N MET A 314 -89.86 31.46 -32.45
CA MET A 314 -90.44 31.25 -31.11
C MET A 314 -89.89 32.22 -30.08
N VAL A 315 -88.57 32.47 -30.09
CA VAL A 315 -87.92 33.43 -29.20
C VAL A 315 -88.37 34.85 -29.48
N ASP A 316 -88.41 35.25 -30.75
CA ASP A 316 -88.84 36.60 -31.15
C ASP A 316 -90.30 36.86 -30.79
N LEU A 317 -91.17 35.87 -30.99
CA LEU A 317 -92.56 35.92 -30.56
C LEU A 317 -92.68 36.06 -29.05
N LEU A 318 -91.96 35.24 -28.27
CA LEU A 318 -91.97 35.35 -26.81
C LEU A 318 -91.44 36.71 -26.32
N SER A 319 -90.39 37.24 -26.95
CA SER A 319 -89.87 38.58 -26.69
C SER A 319 -90.89 39.69 -27.00
N SER A 320 -91.78 39.50 -27.98
CA SER A 320 -92.85 40.46 -28.26
C SER A 320 -93.91 40.54 -27.15
N PHE A 321 -94.13 39.43 -26.42
CA PHE A 321 -95.06 39.39 -25.28
C PHE A 321 -94.45 39.90 -23.97
N ASN A 322 -93.19 39.60 -23.70
CA ASN A 322 -92.55 39.85 -22.39
C ASN A 322 -91.54 41.02 -22.39
N GLY A 323 -91.22 41.59 -23.55
CA GLY A 323 -90.19 42.62 -23.74
C GLY A 323 -88.78 42.03 -23.99
N PRO A 324 -87.87 42.78 -24.64
CA PRO A 324 -86.59 42.26 -25.16
C PRO A 324 -85.59 41.78 -24.09
N SER A 325 -85.78 42.19 -22.82
CA SER A 325 -84.83 41.92 -21.73
C SER A 325 -85.27 40.79 -20.78
N ASN A 326 -86.50 40.29 -20.89
CA ASN A 326 -87.05 39.26 -20.00
C ASN A 326 -87.79 38.19 -20.82
N LEU A 327 -87.09 37.14 -21.23
CA LEU A 327 -87.74 36.00 -21.87
C LEU A 327 -88.62 35.19 -20.90
N TYR A 328 -88.29 35.23 -19.61
CA TYR A 328 -88.95 34.46 -18.55
C TYR A 328 -89.40 35.42 -17.43
N GLN A 329 -90.72 35.57 -17.25
CA GLN A 329 -91.37 36.22 -16.10
C GLN A 329 -92.34 35.25 -15.44
#